data_AF-A0A1H5XF69-F1
#
_entry.id   AF-A0A1H5XF69-F1
#
_cell.length_a   1.000
_cell.length_b   1.000
_cell.length_c   1.000
_cell.angle_alpha   90.00
_cell.angle_beta   90.00
_cell.angle_gamma   90.00
#
_symmetry.space_group_name_H-M   'P 1'
#
loop_
_entity.id
_entity.type
_entity.pdbx_description
1 polymer ?
#
loop_
_entity_poly.entity_id
_entity_poly.type
_entity_poly.pdbx_seq_one_letter_code
_entity_poly.pdbx_strand_id
1 'polypeptide(L)'
;MKNLLFITWDSDQTNYLESLFFPIFSKLQETERIKVFVAQYSWAKNEEVARIKKLAEAKHLTYFHFQVSRFPIPTLGVIIAVLKSSFQLTRLIFYNKIDVLMPRSTMPALMLNRIYGWIKAHNLKVIFDADGFPIQERVDFAGLNTDSFQYRHLQKQEKLMLDHAHVIFTRSKQAIDKHLKTHPNLNPKKFFCVSNGRDECLFQINDQRRREKRAELGFDAQDFVWVYTGSLGKAYAWEQLMELADFFISKGENVKLLILTRNAAFIQDKIPVGLSTRIKVIQTEFSKIPEYLNAGDLGINLRLPAPSLCGLFPVKLGEYLLTGLPVLASVQIGDTASWISERKEVIGVDLTVGDFKEKTYRLWSELGAFDKQELRQWAVSRFGLEAAVSDYLKGLE
;
A
#
# COMPACT_ATOMS: atom_id res chain seq x y z
N MET A 1 -18.84 20.00 10.96
CA MET A 1 -17.93 19.50 9.91
C MET A 1 -16.51 19.98 10.23
N LYS A 2 -15.53 19.07 10.37
CA LYS A 2 -14.11 19.38 10.60
C LYS A 2 -13.34 19.37 9.27
N ASN A 3 -12.37 20.26 9.11
CA ASN A 3 -11.47 20.30 7.97
C ASN A 3 -10.19 19.52 8.28
N LEU A 4 -9.97 18.41 7.57
CA LEU A 4 -8.79 17.56 7.72
C LEU A 4 -7.80 17.84 6.58
N LEU A 5 -6.54 18.11 6.92
CA LEU A 5 -5.45 18.22 5.96
C LEU A 5 -4.56 16.97 6.02
N PHE A 6 -4.66 16.14 4.98
CA PHE A 6 -3.76 15.03 4.75
C PHE A 6 -2.49 15.51 4.05
N ILE A 7 -1.32 15.21 4.62
CA ILE A 7 -0.03 15.66 4.12
C ILE A 7 0.79 14.44 3.76
N THR A 8 1.17 14.33 2.48
CA THR A 8 1.90 13.17 1.96
C THR A 8 3.16 13.61 1.20
N TRP A 9 4.14 12.71 1.18
CA TRP A 9 5.38 12.86 0.43
C TRP A 9 5.60 11.62 -0.42
N ASP A 10 5.48 11.77 -1.72
CA ASP A 10 5.40 10.63 -2.64
C ASP A 10 6.35 10.79 -3.83
N SER A 11 6.71 9.67 -4.46
CA SER A 11 7.41 9.70 -5.74
C SER A 11 6.44 9.94 -6.90
N ASP A 12 6.99 10.39 -8.02
CA ASP A 12 6.29 10.54 -9.30
C ASP A 12 5.76 9.23 -9.90
N GLN A 13 6.13 8.07 -9.34
CA GLN A 13 5.74 6.75 -9.84
C GLN A 13 4.66 6.06 -9.00
N THR A 14 4.37 6.59 -7.81
CA THR A 14 3.37 6.00 -6.90
C THR A 14 1.94 6.44 -7.25
N ASN A 15 0.99 5.52 -7.07
CA ASN A 15 -0.44 5.78 -7.25
C ASN A 15 -1.23 5.66 -5.93
N TYR A 16 -0.58 5.86 -4.77
CA TYR A 16 -1.26 5.70 -3.48
C TYR A 16 -2.42 6.68 -3.29
N LEU A 17 -2.29 7.93 -3.73
CA LEU A 17 -3.41 8.88 -3.69
C LEU A 17 -4.60 8.37 -4.51
N GLU A 18 -4.36 8.06 -5.77
CA GLU A 18 -5.40 7.59 -6.70
C GLU A 18 -6.04 6.27 -6.27
N SER A 19 -5.23 5.29 -5.87
CA SER A 19 -5.69 3.91 -5.66
C SER A 19 -6.14 3.61 -4.23
N LEU A 20 -5.72 4.40 -3.24
CA LEU A 20 -5.96 4.12 -1.82
C LEU A 20 -6.60 5.30 -1.11
N PHE A 21 -5.93 6.44 -1.03
CA PHE A 21 -6.37 7.52 -0.15
C PHE A 21 -7.57 8.29 -0.70
N PHE A 22 -7.62 8.61 -2.00
CA PHE A 22 -8.75 9.34 -2.57
C PHE A 22 -10.07 8.58 -2.46
N PRO A 23 -10.15 7.25 -2.75
CA PRO A 23 -11.37 6.49 -2.48
C PRO A 23 -11.81 6.56 -1.01
N ILE A 24 -10.91 6.32 -0.06
CA ILE A 24 -11.22 6.38 1.38
C ILE A 24 -11.70 7.78 1.79
N PHE A 25 -10.99 8.83 1.36
CA PHE A 25 -11.35 10.21 1.71
C PHE A 25 -12.65 10.66 1.05
N SER A 26 -12.90 10.27 -0.20
CA SER A 26 -14.19 10.52 -0.86
C SER A 26 -15.33 9.94 -0.04
N LYS A 27 -15.20 8.66 0.37
CA LYS A 27 -16.21 7.97 1.19
C LYS A 27 -16.33 8.57 2.59
N LEU A 28 -15.23 9.04 3.18
CA LEU A 28 -15.24 9.74 4.46
C LEU A 28 -16.00 11.07 4.40
N GLN A 29 -15.92 11.80 3.28
CA GLN A 29 -16.67 13.06 3.09
C GLN A 29 -18.19 12.83 2.97
N GLU A 30 -18.63 11.67 2.48
CA GLU A 30 -20.06 11.30 2.43
C GLU A 30 -20.71 11.26 3.82
N THR A 31 -19.92 11.15 4.88
CA THR A 31 -20.42 11.22 6.27
C THR A 31 -20.84 12.64 6.69
N GLU A 32 -20.52 13.67 5.89
CA GLU A 32 -20.72 15.10 6.15
C GLU A 32 -20.06 15.63 7.45
N ARG A 33 -19.32 14.78 8.15
CA ARG A 33 -18.60 15.14 9.38
C ARG A 33 -17.25 15.77 9.07
N ILE A 34 -16.64 15.42 7.95
CA ILE A 34 -15.24 15.73 7.62
C ILE A 34 -15.13 16.21 6.17
N LYS A 35 -14.42 17.30 5.96
CA LYS A 35 -13.97 17.77 4.64
C LYS A 35 -12.47 17.54 4.52
N VAL A 36 -12.02 16.93 3.43
CA VAL A 36 -10.62 16.52 3.26
C VAL A 36 -9.89 17.42 2.25
N PHE A 37 -8.74 17.90 2.69
CA PHE A 37 -7.76 18.63 1.90
C PHE A 37 -6.50 17.76 1.80
N VAL A 38 -5.88 17.70 0.63
CA VAL A 38 -4.68 16.90 0.39
C VAL A 38 -3.55 17.81 -0.04
N ALA A 39 -2.45 17.80 0.71
CA ALA A 39 -1.19 18.45 0.35
C ALA A 39 -0.15 17.38 -0.01
N GLN A 40 0.18 17.26 -1.30
CA GLN A 40 1.22 16.36 -1.77
C GLN A 40 2.53 17.12 -2.05
N TYR A 41 3.60 16.65 -1.45
CA TYR A 41 4.97 17.02 -1.78
C TYR A 41 5.56 15.94 -2.69
N SER A 42 5.91 16.28 -3.93
CA SER A 42 6.50 15.33 -4.87
C SER A 42 7.35 16.03 -5.94
N TRP A 43 8.11 15.23 -6.69
CA TRP A 43 8.86 15.69 -7.87
C TRP A 43 8.16 15.29 -9.18
N ALA A 44 6.84 15.08 -9.14
CA ALA A 44 6.04 14.79 -10.32
C ALA A 44 6.13 15.93 -11.36
N LYS A 45 6.00 15.58 -12.64
CA LYS A 45 5.92 16.56 -13.74
C LYS A 45 4.53 17.20 -13.77
N ASN A 46 4.43 18.39 -14.36
CA ASN A 46 3.17 19.15 -14.45
C ASN A 46 1.99 18.35 -15.03
N GLU A 47 2.25 17.48 -16.01
CA GLU A 47 1.24 16.60 -16.61
C GLU A 47 0.64 15.63 -15.59
N GLU A 48 1.49 14.98 -14.79
CA GLU A 48 1.05 14.05 -13.75
C GLU A 48 0.36 14.80 -12.60
N VAL A 49 0.84 15.98 -12.23
CA VAL A 49 0.16 16.84 -11.24
C VAL A 49 -1.24 17.22 -11.72
N ALA A 50 -1.39 17.58 -13.00
CA ALA A 50 -2.69 17.89 -13.58
C ALA A 50 -3.62 16.66 -13.61
N ARG A 51 -3.09 15.47 -13.89
CA ARG A 51 -3.84 14.20 -13.84
C ARG A 51 -4.35 13.91 -12.42
N ILE A 52 -3.48 13.99 -11.41
CA ILE A 52 -3.85 13.76 -10.00
C ILE A 52 -4.88 14.80 -9.54
N LYS A 53 -4.71 16.07 -9.94
CA LYS A 53 -5.68 17.13 -9.62
C LYS A 53 -7.07 16.83 -10.19
N LYS A 54 -7.17 16.41 -11.45
CA LYS A 54 -8.45 15.99 -12.06
C LYS A 54 -9.09 14.82 -11.32
N LEU A 55 -8.30 13.83 -10.89
CA LEU A 55 -8.79 12.70 -10.10
C LEU A 55 -9.33 13.13 -8.73
N ALA A 56 -8.67 14.08 -8.08
CA ALA A 56 -9.14 14.64 -6.82
C ALA A 56 -10.45 15.43 -7.01
N GLU A 57 -10.53 16.26 -8.04
CA GLU A 57 -11.74 17.05 -8.38
C GLU A 57 -12.94 16.13 -8.68
N ALA A 58 -12.72 15.04 -9.43
CA ALA A 58 -13.76 14.04 -9.72
C ALA A 58 -14.28 13.32 -8.45
N LYS A 59 -13.54 13.38 -7.33
CA LYS A 59 -13.93 12.83 -6.03
C LYS A 59 -14.27 13.93 -5.01
N HIS A 60 -14.47 15.17 -5.48
CA HIS A 60 -14.78 16.33 -4.65
C HIS A 60 -13.74 16.59 -3.53
N LEU A 61 -12.47 16.25 -3.77
CA LEU A 61 -11.36 16.48 -2.86
C LEU A 61 -10.60 17.76 -3.25
N THR A 62 -10.20 18.54 -2.25
CA THR A 62 -9.36 19.72 -2.50
C THR A 62 -7.89 19.33 -2.49
N TYR A 63 -7.19 19.49 -3.62
CA TYR A 63 -5.81 19.03 -3.80
C TYR A 63 -4.83 20.18 -4.02
N PHE A 64 -3.73 20.16 -3.28
CA PHE A 64 -2.60 21.06 -3.38
C PHE A 64 -1.32 20.27 -3.66
N HIS A 65 -0.54 20.75 -4.61
CA HIS A 65 0.75 20.18 -4.95
C HIS A 65 1.87 21.15 -4.60
N PHE A 66 2.95 20.61 -4.02
CA PHE A 66 4.18 21.34 -3.71
C PHE A 66 5.36 20.64 -4.36
N GLN A 67 5.98 21.30 -5.34
CA GLN A 67 7.13 20.76 -6.05
C GLN A 67 8.35 20.59 -5.13
N VAL A 68 8.94 19.40 -5.16
CA VAL A 68 10.25 19.10 -4.57
C VAL A 68 11.28 19.04 -5.70
N SER A 69 12.30 19.91 -5.66
CA SER A 69 13.41 19.82 -6.62
C SER A 69 14.28 18.60 -6.32
N ARG A 70 14.80 17.95 -7.36
CA ARG A 70 15.89 16.96 -7.24
C ARG A 70 17.21 17.43 -7.84
N PHE A 71 17.26 18.67 -8.33
CA PHE A 71 18.41 19.27 -9.00
C PHE A 71 19.05 20.39 -8.15
N PRO A 72 20.39 20.55 -8.16
CA PRO A 72 21.39 19.65 -8.74
C PRO A 72 21.64 18.41 -7.87
N ILE A 73 21.32 18.47 -6.57
CA ILE A 73 21.53 17.39 -5.60
C ILE A 73 20.20 17.07 -4.91
N PRO A 74 19.68 15.82 -4.99
CA PRO A 74 18.37 15.46 -4.42
C PRO A 74 18.23 15.75 -2.92
N THR A 75 19.29 15.54 -2.13
CA THR A 75 19.27 15.79 -0.68
C THR A 75 19.08 17.27 -0.34
N LEU A 76 19.72 18.17 -1.10
CA LEU A 76 19.54 19.61 -0.94
C LEU A 76 18.09 20.03 -1.26
N GLY A 77 17.53 19.45 -2.33
CA GLY A 77 16.13 19.66 -2.69
C GLY A 77 15.15 19.26 -1.59
N VAL A 78 15.40 18.12 -0.93
CA VAL A 78 14.62 17.68 0.25
C VAL A 78 14.73 18.69 1.40
N ILE A 79 15.95 19.13 1.74
CA ILE A 79 16.18 20.10 2.82
C ILE A 79 15.44 21.41 2.55
N ILE A 80 15.54 21.94 1.32
CA ILE A 80 14.86 23.16 0.90
C ILE A 80 13.34 22.99 1.00
N ALA A 81 12.80 21.87 0.52
CA ALA A 81 11.37 21.60 0.59
C ALA A 81 10.87 21.51 2.05
N VAL A 82 11.60 20.82 2.92
CA VAL A 82 11.28 20.75 4.36
C VAL A 82 11.34 22.13 5.02
N LEU A 83 12.33 22.97 4.68
CA LEU A 83 12.42 24.35 5.18
C LEU A 83 11.20 25.19 4.73
N LYS A 84 10.91 25.19 3.43
CA LYS A 84 9.79 25.92 2.81
C LYS A 84 8.42 25.44 3.30
N SER A 85 8.31 24.16 3.68
CA SER A 85 7.06 23.58 4.15
C SER A 85 6.48 24.29 5.36
N SER A 86 7.32 24.85 6.23
CA SER A 86 6.87 25.57 7.42
C SER A 86 5.93 26.72 7.04
N PHE A 87 6.31 27.54 6.06
CA PHE A 87 5.50 28.65 5.56
C PHE A 87 4.30 28.17 4.74
N GLN A 88 4.52 27.19 3.86
CA GLN A 88 3.46 26.65 3.00
C GLN A 88 2.32 26.04 3.80
N LEU A 89 2.63 25.18 4.79
CA LEU A 89 1.64 24.48 5.59
C LEU A 89 0.92 25.44 6.53
N THR A 90 1.61 26.32 7.24
CA THR A 90 0.96 27.33 8.12
C THR A 90 -0.01 28.21 7.35
N ARG A 91 0.40 28.69 6.16
CA ARG A 91 -0.46 29.44 5.24
C ARG A 91 -1.67 28.62 4.81
N LEU A 92 -1.46 27.38 4.38
CA LEU A 92 -2.52 26.48 3.92
C LEU A 92 -3.54 26.19 5.03
N ILE A 93 -3.05 25.92 6.24
CA ILE A 93 -3.85 25.64 7.43
C ILE A 93 -4.75 26.82 7.77
N PHE A 94 -4.18 28.03 7.79
CA PHE A 94 -4.90 29.25 8.11
C PHE A 94 -6.00 29.56 7.07
N TYR A 95 -5.65 29.58 5.78
CA TYR A 95 -6.62 29.95 4.73
C TYR A 95 -7.76 28.94 4.56
N ASN A 96 -7.49 27.65 4.78
CA ASN A 96 -8.50 26.60 4.64
C ASN A 96 -9.21 26.26 5.97
N LYS A 97 -8.90 26.98 7.06
CA LYS A 97 -9.46 26.76 8.39
C LYS A 97 -9.36 25.29 8.80
N ILE A 98 -8.16 24.73 8.69
CA ILE A 98 -7.90 23.31 8.99
C ILE A 98 -7.99 23.09 10.51
N ASP A 99 -8.71 22.04 10.92
CA ASP A 99 -8.88 21.65 12.33
C ASP A 99 -8.00 20.44 12.71
N VAL A 100 -7.77 19.55 11.73
CA VAL A 100 -7.07 18.27 11.93
C VAL A 100 -5.95 18.13 10.91
N LEU A 101 -4.74 17.83 11.39
CA LEU A 101 -3.56 17.56 10.56
C LEU A 101 -3.27 16.07 10.54
N MET A 102 -3.08 15.52 9.35
CA MET A 102 -2.80 14.11 9.16
C MET A 102 -1.52 13.90 8.34
N PRO A 103 -0.32 14.03 8.96
CA PRO A 103 0.93 13.70 8.29
C PRO A 103 1.01 12.18 8.06
N ARG A 104 1.31 11.77 6.84
CA ARG A 104 1.60 10.37 6.51
C ARG A 104 3.09 10.11 6.44
N SER A 105 3.57 9.10 7.17
CA SER A 105 4.96 8.65 7.14
C SER A 105 5.97 9.71 7.63
N THR A 106 7.26 9.38 7.56
CA THR A 106 8.35 10.12 8.24
C THR A 106 8.56 11.55 7.74
N MET A 107 8.43 11.80 6.43
CA MET A 107 8.78 13.11 5.86
C MET A 107 7.74 14.20 6.21
N PRO A 108 6.44 14.00 5.99
CA PRO A 108 5.39 14.88 6.53
C PRO A 108 5.44 15.04 8.05
N ALA A 109 5.77 13.98 8.79
CA ALA A 109 5.96 14.04 10.23
C ALA A 109 7.08 15.02 10.63
N LEU A 110 8.25 14.91 9.98
CA LEU A 110 9.36 15.86 10.14
C LEU A 110 8.92 17.30 9.82
N MET A 111 8.14 17.51 8.76
CA MET A 111 7.67 18.85 8.39
C MET A 111 6.75 19.46 9.45
N LEU A 112 5.82 18.66 10.01
CA LEU A 112 4.94 19.14 11.08
C LEU A 112 5.67 19.34 12.41
N ASN A 113 6.64 18.50 12.77
CA ASN A 113 7.45 18.69 13.98
C ASN A 113 8.13 20.07 14.01
N ARG A 114 8.53 20.61 12.86
CA ARG A 114 9.14 21.94 12.76
C ARG A 114 8.21 23.08 13.15
N ILE A 115 6.91 22.91 12.96
CA ILE A 115 5.88 23.91 13.27
C ILE A 115 5.00 23.47 14.44
N TYR A 116 5.39 22.44 15.20
CA TYR A 116 4.55 21.87 16.24
C TYR A 116 4.22 22.86 17.37
N GLY A 117 5.14 23.74 17.74
CA GLY A 117 4.86 24.81 18.70
C GLY A 117 3.73 25.74 18.23
N TRP A 118 3.69 26.05 16.93
CA TRP A 118 2.61 26.83 16.31
C TRP A 118 1.31 26.03 16.24
N ILE A 119 1.36 24.75 15.87
CA ILE A 119 0.20 23.83 15.86
C ILE A 119 -0.45 23.78 17.25
N LYS A 120 0.37 23.62 18.29
CA LYS A 120 -0.08 23.59 19.69
C LYS A 120 -0.70 24.91 20.12
N ALA A 121 -0.09 26.05 19.75
CA ALA A 121 -0.63 27.37 20.06
C ALA A 121 -1.99 27.65 19.41
N HIS A 122 -2.29 26.98 18.29
CA HIS A 122 -3.57 27.08 17.57
C HIS A 122 -4.54 25.93 17.89
N ASN A 123 -4.22 25.08 18.88
CA ASN A 123 -5.07 23.98 19.35
C ASN A 123 -5.53 23.01 18.25
N LEU A 124 -4.65 22.71 17.28
CA LEU A 124 -4.95 21.80 16.16
C LEU A 124 -4.75 20.33 16.57
N LYS A 125 -5.70 19.45 16.19
CA LYS A 125 -5.57 17.99 16.41
C LYS A 125 -4.58 17.43 15.39
N VAL A 126 -3.70 16.54 15.84
CA VAL A 126 -2.73 15.83 14.99
C VAL A 126 -3.00 14.34 15.02
N ILE A 127 -3.19 13.76 13.83
CA ILE A 127 -3.38 12.33 13.61
C ILE A 127 -2.21 11.82 12.80
N PHE A 128 -1.24 11.17 13.42
CA PHE A 128 -0.09 10.65 12.69
C PHE A 128 -0.48 9.34 11.99
N ASP A 129 -0.43 9.34 10.65
CA ASP A 129 -0.58 8.13 9.84
C ASP A 129 0.79 7.43 9.73
N ALA A 130 1.07 6.58 10.72
CA ALA A 130 2.27 5.75 10.81
C ALA A 130 2.15 4.56 9.84
N ASP A 131 2.25 4.88 8.56
CA ASP A 131 2.11 3.95 7.45
C ASP A 131 3.36 3.05 7.33
N GLY A 132 3.35 1.94 8.07
CA GLY A 132 4.42 0.96 8.13
C GLY A 132 5.66 1.45 8.89
N PHE A 133 6.82 0.88 8.56
CA PHE A 133 8.11 1.25 9.13
C PHE A 133 9.07 1.74 8.03
N PRO A 134 8.81 2.91 7.40
CA PRO A 134 9.54 3.39 6.23
C PRO A 134 11.06 3.54 6.45
N ILE A 135 11.48 3.92 7.67
CA ILE A 135 12.91 4.01 8.00
C ILE A 135 13.53 2.61 8.06
N GLN A 136 12.85 1.67 8.72
CA GLN A 136 13.30 0.27 8.80
C GLN A 136 13.30 -0.39 7.41
N GLU A 137 12.30 -0.13 6.57
CA GLU A 137 12.24 -0.66 5.20
C GLU A 137 13.44 -0.21 4.37
N ARG A 138 13.93 1.01 4.61
CA ARG A 138 15.17 1.49 3.98
C ARG A 138 16.43 0.81 4.52
N VAL A 139 16.45 0.42 5.79
CA VAL A 139 17.53 -0.41 6.35
C VAL A 139 17.49 -1.79 5.67
N ASP A 140 16.32 -2.41 5.64
CA ASP A 140 16.10 -3.77 5.15
C ASP A 140 16.41 -3.90 3.65
N PHE A 141 15.98 -2.95 2.81
CA PHE A 141 16.00 -3.12 1.35
C PHE A 141 16.77 -2.03 0.58
N ALA A 142 17.09 -0.90 1.20
CA ALA A 142 17.77 0.23 0.54
C ALA A 142 19.19 0.51 1.07
N GLY A 143 19.68 -0.28 2.03
CA GLY A 143 21.04 -0.17 2.57
C GLY A 143 21.27 1.06 3.46
N LEU A 144 20.23 1.60 4.09
CA LEU A 144 20.38 2.68 5.06
C LEU A 144 21.16 2.17 6.29
N ASN A 145 22.33 2.76 6.55
CA ASN A 145 23.15 2.42 7.70
C ASN A 145 22.51 2.97 9.00
N THR A 146 22.34 2.12 10.01
CA THR A 146 21.81 2.45 11.34
C THR A 146 22.72 3.40 12.14
N ASP A 147 24.01 3.46 11.80
CA ASP A 147 24.98 4.39 12.40
C ASP A 147 25.07 5.72 11.65
N SER A 148 24.27 5.91 10.61
CA SER A 148 24.24 7.19 9.89
C SER A 148 23.51 8.27 10.67
N PHE A 149 23.96 9.53 10.53
CA PHE A 149 23.23 10.68 11.04
C PHE A 149 21.80 10.74 10.48
N GLN A 150 21.63 10.38 9.21
CA GLN A 150 20.33 10.34 8.54
C GLN A 150 19.36 9.40 9.27
N TYR A 151 19.76 8.16 9.56
CA TYR A 151 18.93 7.21 10.29
C TYR A 151 18.53 7.73 11.67
N ARG A 152 19.52 8.16 12.47
CA ARG A 152 19.26 8.68 13.82
C ARG A 152 18.33 9.90 13.82
N HIS A 153 18.55 10.81 12.87
CA HIS A 153 17.70 12.00 12.73
C HIS A 153 16.27 11.63 12.38
N LEU A 154 16.06 10.78 11.37
CA LEU A 154 14.72 10.37 10.95
C LEU A 154 13.99 9.59 12.05
N GLN A 155 14.67 8.68 12.76
CA GLN A 155 14.05 7.99 13.89
C GLN A 155 13.65 8.95 15.02
N LYS A 156 14.50 9.94 15.32
CA LYS A 156 14.17 10.98 16.29
C LYS A 156 12.90 11.74 15.87
N GLN A 157 12.76 12.08 14.59
CA GLN A 157 11.58 12.79 14.10
C GLN A 157 10.31 11.95 14.17
N GLU A 158 10.40 10.66 13.81
CA GLU A 158 9.27 9.73 13.93
C GLU A 158 8.84 9.58 15.39
N LYS A 159 9.79 9.38 16.31
CA LYS A 159 9.52 9.33 17.75
C LYS A 159 8.86 10.61 18.27
N LEU A 160 9.38 11.78 17.88
CA LEU A 160 8.76 13.06 18.25
C LEU A 160 7.32 13.17 17.77
N MET A 161 7.03 12.71 16.54
CA MET A 161 5.67 12.73 16.03
C MET A 161 4.76 11.75 16.77
N LEU A 162 5.24 10.55 17.13
CA LEU A 162 4.49 9.61 17.99
C LEU A 162 4.15 10.24 19.35
N ASP A 163 5.09 10.97 19.95
CA ASP A 163 4.89 11.66 21.23
C ASP A 163 3.86 12.81 21.08
N HIS A 164 3.98 13.60 20.01
CA HIS A 164 3.14 14.78 19.72
C HIS A 164 1.73 14.46 19.21
N ALA A 165 1.54 13.34 18.52
CA ALA A 165 0.27 12.98 17.93
C ALA A 165 -0.81 12.75 19.00
N HIS A 166 -2.02 13.19 18.70
CA HIS A 166 -3.19 12.92 19.54
C HIS A 166 -3.75 11.53 19.25
N VAL A 167 -3.67 11.13 17.97
CA VAL A 167 -4.09 9.82 17.45
C VAL A 167 -3.02 9.32 16.50
N ILE A 168 -2.82 8.01 16.47
CA ILE A 168 -1.81 7.34 15.66
C ILE A 168 -2.52 6.22 14.89
N PHE A 169 -2.55 6.34 13.57
CA PHE A 169 -3.02 5.28 12.70
C PHE A 169 -1.86 4.35 12.33
N THR A 170 -2.08 3.05 12.46
CA THR A 170 -1.16 2.01 11.99
C THR A 170 -1.89 1.07 11.05
N ARG A 171 -1.15 0.29 10.26
CA ARG A 171 -1.72 -0.66 9.29
C ARG A 171 -1.89 -2.07 9.84
N SER A 172 -1.39 -2.34 11.03
CA SER A 172 -1.52 -3.65 11.68
C SER A 172 -1.49 -3.51 13.20
N LYS A 173 -2.03 -4.53 13.89
CA LYS A 173 -1.89 -4.66 15.34
C LYS A 173 -0.45 -4.91 15.74
N GLN A 174 0.29 -5.70 14.94
CA GLN A 174 1.72 -5.92 15.16
C GLN A 174 2.55 -4.63 15.11
N ALA A 175 2.16 -3.65 14.29
CA ALA A 175 2.79 -2.33 14.29
C ALA A 175 2.61 -1.62 15.63
N ILE A 176 1.39 -1.69 16.20
CA ILE A 176 1.07 -1.09 17.51
C ILE A 176 1.96 -1.73 18.57
N ASP A 177 2.00 -3.06 18.62
CA ASP A 177 2.81 -3.81 19.59
C ASP A 177 4.29 -3.44 19.48
N LYS A 178 4.81 -3.33 18.26
CA LYS A 178 6.21 -2.94 18.01
C LYS A 178 6.49 -1.51 18.44
N HIS A 179 5.58 -0.56 18.18
CA HIS A 179 5.73 0.83 18.64
C HIS A 179 5.71 0.92 20.17
N LEU A 180 4.77 0.24 20.84
CA LEU A 180 4.66 0.24 22.30
C LEU A 180 5.86 -0.45 22.96
N LYS A 181 6.37 -1.54 22.37
CA LYS A 181 7.59 -2.20 22.84
C LYS A 181 8.83 -1.31 22.72
N THR A 182 8.95 -0.56 21.61
CA THR A 182 10.09 0.32 21.34
C THR A 182 10.00 1.65 22.10
N HIS A 183 8.79 2.08 22.42
CA HIS A 183 8.47 3.33 23.09
C HIS A 183 7.44 3.11 24.20
N PRO A 184 7.85 2.52 25.34
CA PRO A 184 6.93 2.08 26.40
C PRO A 184 6.15 3.21 27.09
N ASN A 185 6.58 4.46 26.92
CA ASN A 185 5.91 5.64 27.50
C ASN A 185 4.74 6.14 26.63
N LEU A 186 4.53 5.59 25.43
CA LEU A 186 3.40 5.98 24.59
C LEU A 186 2.10 5.42 25.17
N ASN A 187 1.05 6.24 25.19
CA ASN A 187 -0.27 5.81 25.62
C ASN A 187 -0.89 4.87 24.55
N PRO A 188 -1.18 3.60 24.88
CA PRO A 188 -1.79 2.65 23.94
C PRO A 188 -3.11 3.13 23.35
N LYS A 189 -3.88 3.93 24.09
CA LYS A 189 -5.19 4.46 23.65
C LYS A 189 -5.10 5.43 22.47
N LYS A 190 -3.90 5.91 22.12
CA LYS A 190 -3.69 6.75 20.93
C LYS A 190 -3.68 5.93 19.63
N PHE A 191 -3.47 4.62 19.70
CA PHE A 191 -3.26 3.79 18.51
C PHE A 191 -4.57 3.20 18.00
N PHE A 192 -4.77 3.31 16.69
CA PHE A 192 -5.89 2.75 15.98
C PHE A 192 -5.36 2.02 14.74
N CYS A 193 -5.65 0.73 14.63
CA CYS A 193 -5.33 -0.03 13.44
C CYS A 193 -6.38 0.27 12.37
N VAL A 194 -5.94 0.76 11.21
CA VAL A 194 -6.81 1.12 10.08
C VAL A 194 -6.43 0.29 8.86
N SER A 195 -7.44 -0.19 8.12
CA SER A 195 -7.21 -0.99 6.91
C SER A 195 -6.84 -0.10 5.70
N ASN A 196 -6.25 -0.73 4.66
CA ASN A 196 -6.07 -0.10 3.36
C ASN A 196 -7.26 -0.42 2.45
N GLY A 197 -8.44 0.13 2.78
CA GLY A 197 -9.69 -0.10 2.09
C GLY A 197 -9.61 0.15 0.57
N ARG A 198 -10.38 -0.64 -0.18
CA ARG A 198 -10.43 -0.69 -1.63
C ARG A 198 -11.86 -0.61 -2.10
N ASP A 199 -12.07 0.10 -3.21
CA ASP A 199 -13.37 0.20 -3.85
C ASP A 199 -13.83 -1.18 -4.33
N GLU A 200 -14.68 -1.83 -3.55
CA GLU A 200 -15.22 -3.15 -3.87
C GLU A 200 -16.19 -3.14 -5.07
N CYS A 201 -16.67 -1.97 -5.51
CA CYS A 201 -17.40 -1.85 -6.77
C CYS A 201 -16.45 -1.89 -7.98
N LEU A 202 -15.24 -1.37 -7.82
CA LEU A 202 -14.18 -1.45 -8.83
C LEU A 202 -13.57 -2.87 -8.90
N PHE A 203 -13.31 -3.49 -7.75
CA PHE A 203 -12.76 -4.84 -7.63
C PHE A 203 -13.88 -5.86 -7.37
N GLN A 204 -14.36 -6.48 -8.45
CA GLN A 204 -15.45 -7.45 -8.40
C GLN A 204 -15.23 -8.60 -9.37
N ILE A 205 -15.84 -9.73 -9.05
CA ILE A 205 -15.90 -10.91 -9.91
C ILE A 205 -16.73 -10.57 -11.14
N ASN A 206 -16.20 -10.83 -12.34
CA ASN A 206 -16.89 -10.58 -13.59
C ASN A 206 -16.48 -11.61 -14.66
N ASP A 207 -17.36 -12.59 -14.88
CA ASP A 207 -17.09 -13.70 -15.81
C ASP A 207 -17.02 -13.26 -17.27
N GLN A 208 -17.75 -12.22 -17.66
CA GLN A 208 -17.67 -11.67 -19.02
C GLN A 208 -16.29 -11.05 -19.25
N ARG A 209 -15.83 -10.18 -18.35
CA ARG A 209 -14.49 -9.58 -18.41
C ARG A 209 -13.40 -10.63 -18.36
N ARG A 210 -13.57 -11.68 -17.56
CA ARG A 210 -12.65 -12.82 -17.54
C ARG A 210 -12.50 -13.44 -18.93
N ARG A 211 -13.61 -13.77 -19.59
CA ARG A 211 -13.58 -14.37 -20.95
C ARG A 211 -12.94 -13.43 -21.96
N GLU A 212 -13.36 -12.18 -22.00
CA GLU A 212 -12.84 -11.17 -22.92
C GLU A 212 -11.34 -10.96 -22.73
N LYS A 213 -10.89 -10.77 -21.47
CA LYS A 213 -9.48 -10.48 -21.19
C LYS A 213 -8.59 -11.70 -21.42
N ARG A 214 -9.06 -12.92 -21.15
CA ARG A 214 -8.30 -14.13 -21.50
C ARG A 214 -8.16 -14.31 -23.01
N ALA A 215 -9.22 -14.06 -23.78
CA ALA A 215 -9.16 -14.07 -25.24
C ALA A 215 -8.19 -13.01 -25.79
N GLU A 216 -8.25 -11.77 -25.29
CA GLU A 216 -7.31 -10.69 -25.64
C GLU A 216 -5.86 -11.07 -25.34
N LEU A 217 -5.62 -11.72 -24.20
CA LEU A 217 -4.30 -12.15 -23.78
C LEU A 217 -3.86 -13.46 -24.46
N GLY A 218 -4.73 -14.16 -25.20
CA GLY A 218 -4.42 -15.48 -25.77
C GLY A 218 -4.18 -16.55 -24.70
N PHE A 219 -4.94 -16.50 -23.61
CA PHE A 219 -5.01 -17.57 -22.61
C PHE A 219 -6.20 -18.48 -22.91
N ASP A 220 -5.97 -19.78 -22.89
CA ASP A 220 -7.00 -20.78 -23.13
C ASP A 220 -7.83 -21.05 -21.86
N ALA A 221 -8.93 -21.80 -21.96
CA ALA A 221 -9.79 -22.10 -20.81
C ALA A 221 -9.08 -22.95 -19.74
N GLN A 222 -8.16 -23.82 -20.15
CA GLN A 222 -7.40 -24.74 -19.30
C GLN A 222 -6.09 -24.16 -18.73
N ASP A 223 -5.70 -22.94 -19.13
CA ASP A 223 -4.52 -22.28 -18.55
C ASP A 223 -4.76 -21.92 -17.08
N PHE A 224 -3.77 -22.16 -16.22
CA PHE A 224 -3.81 -21.70 -14.83
C PHE A 224 -3.01 -20.41 -14.69
N VAL A 225 -3.70 -19.27 -14.61
CA VAL A 225 -3.08 -17.94 -14.73
C VAL A 225 -2.78 -17.34 -13.36
N TRP A 226 -1.49 -17.23 -13.03
CA TRP A 226 -1.02 -16.51 -11.85
C TRP A 226 -0.91 -15.02 -12.15
N VAL A 227 -1.49 -14.17 -11.31
CA VAL A 227 -1.45 -12.73 -11.51
C VAL A 227 -0.63 -12.07 -10.42
N TYR A 228 0.38 -11.33 -10.85
CA TYR A 228 1.19 -10.47 -9.99
C TYR A 228 0.96 -9.02 -10.39
N THR A 229 0.62 -8.15 -9.43
CA THR A 229 0.46 -6.71 -9.65
C THR A 229 1.35 -5.92 -8.72
N GLY A 230 2.26 -5.11 -9.25
CA GLY A 230 3.04 -4.19 -8.43
C GLY A 230 4.47 -3.95 -8.91
N SER A 231 5.25 -3.30 -8.06
CA SER A 231 6.68 -3.06 -8.28
C SER A 231 7.49 -4.31 -8.01
N LEU A 232 8.54 -4.54 -8.80
CA LEU A 232 9.41 -5.72 -8.69
C LEU A 232 10.74 -5.41 -7.98
N GLY A 233 10.70 -4.49 -7.01
CA GLY A 233 11.89 -4.05 -6.27
C GLY A 233 12.47 -5.14 -5.34
N LYS A 234 13.57 -4.81 -4.65
CA LYS A 234 14.31 -5.75 -3.77
C LYS A 234 13.47 -6.43 -2.68
N ALA A 235 12.40 -5.79 -2.21
CA ALA A 235 11.52 -6.35 -1.19
C ALA A 235 10.61 -7.48 -1.73
N TYR A 236 10.47 -7.59 -3.05
CA TYR A 236 9.57 -8.53 -3.69
C TYR A 236 10.32 -9.79 -4.10
N ALA A 237 9.77 -10.94 -3.76
CA ALA A 237 10.42 -12.24 -3.90
C ALA A 237 10.33 -12.76 -5.35
N TRP A 238 10.93 -12.02 -6.31
CA TRP A 238 10.86 -12.35 -7.74
C TRP A 238 11.50 -13.71 -8.05
N GLU A 239 12.69 -13.96 -7.50
CA GLU A 239 13.41 -15.22 -7.72
C GLU A 239 12.60 -16.40 -7.19
N GLN A 240 12.06 -16.28 -5.97
CA GLN A 240 11.23 -17.32 -5.34
C GLN A 240 9.91 -17.53 -6.10
N LEU A 241 9.33 -16.48 -6.69
CA LEU A 241 8.18 -16.62 -7.57
C LEU A 241 8.52 -17.43 -8.82
N MET A 242 9.66 -17.18 -9.46
CA MET A 242 10.10 -17.95 -10.62
C MET A 242 10.37 -19.42 -10.25
N GLU A 243 11.05 -19.67 -9.12
CA GLU A 243 11.30 -21.02 -8.62
C GLU A 243 10.00 -21.77 -8.32
N LEU A 244 9.02 -21.08 -7.75
CA LEU A 244 7.72 -21.68 -7.43
C LEU A 244 6.93 -21.99 -8.71
N ALA A 245 6.93 -21.09 -9.69
CA ALA A 245 6.27 -21.32 -10.97
C ALA A 245 6.90 -22.50 -11.71
N ASP A 246 8.23 -22.57 -11.77
CA ASP A 246 8.97 -23.69 -12.37
C ASP A 246 8.66 -25.01 -11.66
N PHE A 247 8.59 -24.99 -10.32
CA PHE A 247 8.20 -26.16 -9.54
C PHE A 247 6.79 -26.66 -9.88
N PHE A 248 5.79 -25.78 -9.97
CA PHE A 248 4.43 -26.16 -10.36
C PHE A 248 4.39 -26.74 -11.78
N ILE A 249 5.13 -26.13 -12.72
CA ILE A 249 5.25 -26.65 -14.09
C ILE A 249 5.88 -28.04 -14.10
N SER A 250 6.91 -28.29 -13.28
CA SER A 250 7.54 -29.60 -13.16
C SER A 250 6.61 -30.68 -12.60
N LYS A 251 5.55 -30.28 -11.89
CA LYS A 251 4.48 -31.17 -11.41
C LYS A 251 3.39 -31.44 -12.46
N GLY A 252 3.49 -30.85 -13.64
CA GLY A 252 2.55 -31.01 -14.75
C GLY A 252 1.48 -29.92 -14.84
N GLU A 253 1.54 -28.90 -13.98
CA GLU A 253 0.56 -27.81 -14.00
C GLU A 253 0.78 -26.89 -15.21
N ASN A 254 -0.30 -26.51 -15.89
CA ASN A 254 -0.23 -25.59 -17.02
C ASN A 254 -0.22 -24.11 -16.56
N VAL A 255 0.83 -23.74 -15.83
CA VAL A 255 0.97 -22.38 -15.28
C VAL A 255 1.32 -21.37 -16.37
N LYS A 256 0.60 -20.25 -16.36
CA LYS A 256 0.92 -18.99 -17.06
C LYS A 256 1.05 -17.88 -16.02
N LEU A 257 1.93 -16.90 -16.25
CA LEU A 257 2.04 -15.74 -15.38
C LEU A 257 1.65 -14.47 -16.12
N LEU A 258 0.84 -13.65 -15.48
CA LEU A 258 0.48 -12.31 -15.89
C LEU A 258 1.07 -11.30 -14.90
N ILE A 259 2.07 -10.55 -15.35
CA ILE A 259 2.81 -9.58 -14.54
C ILE A 259 2.35 -8.17 -14.92
N LEU A 260 1.62 -7.51 -14.02
CA LEU A 260 1.16 -6.13 -14.17
C LEU A 260 2.12 -5.19 -13.44
N THR A 261 2.88 -4.39 -14.18
CA THR A 261 3.91 -3.49 -13.61
C THR A 261 4.00 -2.17 -14.36
N ARG A 262 4.40 -1.11 -13.67
CA ARG A 262 4.70 0.20 -14.28
C ARG A 262 6.08 0.28 -14.93
N ASN A 263 6.93 -0.73 -14.69
CA ASN A 263 8.28 -0.78 -15.22
C ASN A 263 8.50 -2.15 -15.86
N ALA A 264 7.90 -2.36 -17.03
CA ALA A 264 8.01 -3.63 -17.76
C ALA A 264 9.46 -3.91 -18.18
N ALA A 265 10.20 -2.87 -18.58
CA ALA A 265 11.60 -2.99 -19.00
C ALA A 265 12.50 -3.58 -17.89
N PHE A 266 12.24 -3.27 -16.62
CA PHE A 266 13.05 -3.77 -15.51
C PHE A 266 13.06 -5.30 -15.35
N ILE A 267 12.03 -5.99 -15.84
CA ILE A 267 11.89 -7.44 -15.64
C ILE A 267 12.17 -8.25 -16.91
N GLN A 268 12.18 -7.65 -18.10
CA GLN A 268 12.35 -8.39 -19.35
C GLN A 268 13.64 -9.23 -19.33
N ASP A 269 14.76 -8.65 -18.88
CA ASP A 269 16.06 -9.34 -18.80
C ASP A 269 16.17 -10.29 -17.59
N LYS A 270 15.16 -10.33 -16.72
CA LYS A 270 15.12 -11.15 -15.49
C LYS A 270 14.17 -12.34 -15.61
N ILE A 271 13.50 -12.48 -16.75
CA ILE A 271 12.64 -13.62 -17.04
C ILE A 271 13.53 -14.80 -17.43
N PRO A 272 13.43 -15.95 -16.73
CA PRO A 272 14.16 -17.15 -17.14
C PRO A 272 13.77 -17.57 -18.56
N VAL A 273 14.76 -17.93 -19.39
CA VAL A 273 14.55 -18.30 -20.80
C VAL A 273 13.47 -19.37 -20.95
N GLY A 274 13.48 -20.39 -20.08
CA GLY A 274 12.50 -21.49 -20.08
C GLY A 274 11.05 -21.07 -19.74
N LEU A 275 10.85 -19.90 -19.14
CA LEU A 275 9.53 -19.37 -18.77
C LEU A 275 9.04 -18.24 -19.69
N SER A 276 9.87 -17.79 -20.64
CA SER A 276 9.57 -16.65 -21.52
C SER A 276 8.23 -16.76 -22.26
N THR A 277 7.88 -17.96 -22.75
CA THR A 277 6.60 -18.21 -23.45
C THR A 277 5.39 -18.35 -22.52
N ARG A 278 5.62 -18.40 -21.21
CA ARG A 278 4.58 -18.54 -20.16
C ARG A 278 4.28 -17.24 -19.44
N ILE A 279 5.13 -16.22 -19.59
CA ILE A 279 5.03 -14.96 -18.87
C ILE A 279 4.58 -13.85 -19.83
N LYS A 280 3.48 -13.17 -19.47
CA LYS A 280 3.05 -11.92 -20.12
C LYS A 280 3.27 -10.76 -19.16
N VAL A 281 4.07 -9.78 -19.61
CA VAL A 281 4.31 -8.54 -18.86
C VAL A 281 3.48 -7.42 -19.48
N ILE A 282 2.61 -6.80 -18.68
CA ILE A 282 1.71 -5.75 -19.12
C ILE A 282 1.95 -4.49 -18.29
N GLN A 283 2.15 -3.38 -18.98
CA GLN A 283 2.13 -2.05 -18.39
C GLN A 283 0.77 -1.41 -18.65
N THR A 284 0.05 -1.07 -17.59
CA THR A 284 -1.31 -0.54 -17.69
C THR A 284 -1.60 0.48 -16.59
N GLU A 285 -2.66 1.24 -16.77
CA GLU A 285 -3.19 2.19 -15.80
C GLU A 285 -3.99 1.49 -14.69
N PHE A 286 -4.14 2.18 -13.56
CA PHE A 286 -4.78 1.61 -12.38
C PHE A 286 -6.24 1.18 -12.61
N SER A 287 -7.00 1.99 -13.35
CA SER A 287 -8.40 1.73 -13.75
C SER A 287 -8.59 0.41 -14.48
N LYS A 288 -7.56 -0.10 -15.15
CA LYS A 288 -7.59 -1.33 -15.95
C LYS A 288 -7.17 -2.58 -15.17
N ILE A 289 -6.51 -2.42 -14.02
CA ILE A 289 -6.07 -3.55 -13.18
C ILE A 289 -7.20 -4.55 -12.89
N PRO A 290 -8.43 -4.15 -12.50
CA PRO A 290 -9.50 -5.11 -12.21
C PRO A 290 -9.86 -6.01 -13.40
N GLU A 291 -9.72 -5.53 -14.64
CA GLU A 291 -9.97 -6.33 -15.84
C GLU A 291 -8.94 -7.48 -15.95
N TYR A 292 -7.67 -7.17 -15.72
CA TYR A 292 -6.58 -8.17 -15.74
C TYR A 292 -6.66 -9.14 -14.56
N LEU A 293 -7.08 -8.68 -13.37
CA LEU A 293 -7.27 -9.58 -12.23
C LEU A 293 -8.34 -10.63 -12.51
N ASN A 294 -9.43 -10.27 -13.20
CA ASN A 294 -10.48 -11.22 -13.57
C ASN A 294 -9.98 -12.34 -14.52
N ALA A 295 -8.93 -12.09 -15.31
CA ALA A 295 -8.30 -13.12 -16.14
C ALA A 295 -7.54 -14.18 -15.32
N GLY A 296 -7.19 -13.85 -14.08
CA GLY A 296 -6.39 -14.69 -13.18
C GLY A 296 -7.14 -15.81 -12.50
N ASP A 297 -6.35 -16.73 -11.96
CA ASP A 297 -6.80 -17.88 -11.18
C ASP A 297 -6.15 -17.92 -9.79
N LEU A 298 -5.01 -17.25 -9.62
CA LEU A 298 -4.27 -17.15 -8.37
C LEU A 298 -3.55 -15.80 -8.28
N GLY A 299 -3.80 -15.05 -7.20
CA GLY A 299 -3.08 -13.81 -6.91
C GLY A 299 -1.75 -14.08 -6.21
N ILE A 300 -0.71 -13.34 -6.57
CA ILE A 300 0.63 -13.50 -5.98
C ILE A 300 0.98 -12.27 -5.13
N ASN A 301 1.26 -12.51 -3.84
CA ASN A 301 1.68 -11.50 -2.86
C ASN A 301 2.89 -11.99 -2.05
N LEU A 302 4.03 -12.15 -2.73
CA LEU A 302 5.27 -12.63 -2.10
C LEU A 302 6.23 -11.48 -1.80
N ARG A 303 6.78 -11.46 -0.58
CA ARG A 303 7.82 -10.54 -0.13
C ARG A 303 8.93 -11.28 0.60
N LEU A 304 10.15 -10.78 0.46
CA LEU A 304 11.29 -11.30 1.23
C LEU A 304 11.12 -10.93 2.71
N PRO A 305 11.27 -11.88 3.64
CA PRO A 305 11.10 -11.63 5.08
C PRO A 305 12.00 -10.50 5.58
N ALA A 306 11.42 -9.53 6.29
CA ALA A 306 12.17 -8.44 6.88
C ALA A 306 11.44 -7.79 8.08
N PRO A 307 12.17 -7.20 9.04
CA PRO A 307 11.57 -6.58 10.23
C PRO A 307 10.56 -5.47 9.96
N SER A 308 10.66 -4.75 8.84
CA SER A 308 9.71 -3.70 8.46
C SER A 308 8.32 -4.23 8.06
N LEU A 309 8.21 -5.49 7.62
CA LEU A 309 6.98 -6.02 7.03
C LEU A 309 5.83 -6.19 8.03
N CYS A 310 6.12 -6.34 9.32
CA CYS A 310 5.12 -6.39 10.38
C CYS A 310 4.23 -5.12 10.44
N GLY A 311 4.68 -4.01 9.84
CA GLY A 311 3.94 -2.75 9.81
C GLY A 311 2.94 -2.61 8.67
N LEU A 312 2.79 -3.59 7.79
CA LEU A 312 2.11 -3.42 6.51
C LEU A 312 0.71 -4.02 6.49
N PHE A 313 -0.18 -3.40 5.70
CA PHE A 313 -1.44 -3.99 5.26
C PHE A 313 -1.40 -4.13 3.73
N PRO A 314 -1.18 -5.33 3.18
CA PRO A 314 -0.94 -5.53 1.75
C PRO A 314 -2.13 -5.13 0.87
N VAL A 315 -2.02 -3.99 0.20
CA VAL A 315 -3.05 -3.45 -0.71
C VAL A 315 -3.47 -4.47 -1.78
N LYS A 316 -2.49 -5.14 -2.39
CA LYS A 316 -2.71 -6.08 -3.50
C LYS A 316 -3.44 -7.35 -3.08
N LEU A 317 -3.22 -7.79 -1.85
CA LEU A 317 -3.95 -8.92 -1.28
C LEU A 317 -5.45 -8.62 -1.24
N GLY A 318 -5.84 -7.42 -0.79
CA GLY A 318 -7.24 -6.98 -0.82
C GLY A 318 -7.82 -6.89 -2.25
N GLU A 319 -7.07 -6.33 -3.20
CA GLU A 319 -7.49 -6.27 -4.62
C GLU A 319 -7.80 -7.66 -5.21
N TYR A 320 -6.96 -8.66 -4.92
CA TYR A 320 -7.15 -10.03 -5.41
C TYR A 320 -8.38 -10.70 -4.78
N LEU A 321 -8.52 -10.60 -3.46
CA LEU A 321 -9.60 -11.26 -2.72
C LEU A 321 -10.97 -10.65 -3.04
N LEU A 322 -11.05 -9.33 -3.23
CA LEU A 322 -12.27 -8.65 -3.70
C LEU A 322 -12.66 -9.07 -5.12
N THR A 323 -11.68 -9.48 -5.94
CA THR A 323 -11.90 -10.04 -7.28
C THR A 323 -12.17 -11.56 -7.24
N GLY A 324 -12.29 -12.16 -6.06
CA GLY A 324 -12.56 -13.59 -5.89
C GLY A 324 -11.37 -14.50 -6.25
N LEU A 325 -10.14 -13.98 -6.23
CA LEU A 325 -8.94 -14.78 -6.42
C LEU A 325 -8.42 -15.31 -5.09
N PRO A 326 -8.06 -16.61 -5.00
CA PRO A 326 -7.22 -17.08 -3.90
C PRO A 326 -5.83 -16.47 -4.06
N VAL A 327 -5.06 -16.40 -2.98
CA VAL A 327 -3.79 -15.67 -2.95
C VAL A 327 -2.69 -16.51 -2.31
N LEU A 328 -1.54 -16.60 -2.96
CA LEU A 328 -0.29 -16.98 -2.30
C LEU A 328 0.29 -15.74 -1.62
N ALA A 329 0.31 -15.74 -0.29
CA ALA A 329 0.74 -14.60 0.50
C ALA A 329 1.92 -14.99 1.40
N SER A 330 2.99 -14.19 1.38
CA SER A 330 4.07 -14.39 2.34
C SER A 330 3.55 -14.25 3.77
N VAL A 331 4.01 -15.15 4.65
CA VAL A 331 3.75 -15.05 6.09
C VAL A 331 4.46 -13.82 6.67
N GLN A 332 4.08 -13.42 7.89
CA GLN A 332 4.73 -12.36 8.66
C GLN A 332 4.67 -10.96 8.01
N ILE A 333 3.61 -10.66 7.24
CA ILE A 333 3.35 -9.31 6.71
C ILE A 333 2.16 -8.71 7.44
N GLY A 334 2.43 -7.81 8.38
CA GLY A 334 1.41 -7.32 9.30
C GLY A 334 0.52 -8.46 9.80
N ASP A 335 -0.79 -8.25 9.77
CA ASP A 335 -1.74 -9.19 10.36
C ASP A 335 -2.12 -10.37 9.42
N THR A 336 -1.36 -10.63 8.34
CA THR A 336 -1.68 -11.71 7.37
C THR A 336 -1.80 -13.09 8.00
N ALA A 337 -1.10 -13.37 9.10
CA ALA A 337 -1.21 -14.64 9.82
C ALA A 337 -2.64 -14.94 10.28
N SER A 338 -3.39 -13.91 10.72
CA SER A 338 -4.81 -14.05 11.09
C SER A 338 -5.66 -14.46 9.89
N TRP A 339 -5.44 -13.83 8.75
CA TRP A 339 -6.19 -14.11 7.52
C TRP A 339 -5.90 -15.51 6.98
N ILE A 340 -4.65 -15.96 7.04
CA ILE A 340 -4.26 -17.33 6.67
C ILE A 340 -4.99 -18.35 7.56
N SER A 341 -5.14 -18.08 8.86
CA SER A 341 -5.87 -18.97 9.76
C SER A 341 -7.39 -18.93 9.56
N GLU A 342 -7.93 -17.81 9.11
CA GLU A 342 -9.37 -17.63 8.89
C GLU A 342 -9.84 -18.19 7.54
N ARG A 343 -8.99 -18.21 6.51
CA ARG A 343 -9.36 -18.55 5.12
C ARG A 343 -8.31 -19.39 4.42
N LYS A 344 -8.70 -20.58 3.96
CA LYS A 344 -7.85 -21.46 3.15
C LYS A 344 -7.43 -20.85 1.80
N GLU A 345 -8.22 -19.93 1.27
CA GLU A 345 -7.94 -19.20 0.03
C GLU A 345 -6.78 -18.21 0.18
N VAL A 346 -6.37 -17.88 1.41
CA VAL A 346 -5.16 -17.11 1.70
C VAL A 346 -4.05 -18.10 2.08
N ILE A 347 -3.35 -18.61 1.07
CA ILE A 347 -2.33 -19.63 1.22
C ILE A 347 -1.03 -18.98 1.72
N GLY A 348 -0.66 -19.31 2.96
CA GLY A 348 0.57 -18.81 3.58
C GLY A 348 1.83 -19.45 2.98
N VAL A 349 2.75 -18.60 2.51
CA VAL A 349 4.05 -19.01 1.98
C VAL A 349 5.16 -18.51 2.91
N ASP A 350 5.85 -19.45 3.57
CA ASP A 350 7.03 -19.14 4.36
C ASP A 350 8.29 -19.32 3.52
N LEU A 351 8.88 -18.22 3.06
CA LEU A 351 10.09 -18.25 2.24
C LEU A 351 11.37 -18.54 3.05
N THR A 352 11.28 -18.67 4.38
CA THR A 352 12.44 -18.98 5.23
C THR A 352 12.70 -20.48 5.38
N VAL A 353 11.73 -21.32 5.02
CA VAL A 353 11.86 -22.78 5.12
C VAL A 353 12.32 -23.37 3.78
N GLY A 354 13.21 -24.36 3.84
CA GLY A 354 13.82 -24.94 2.62
C GLY A 354 12.83 -25.68 1.71
N ASP A 355 11.72 -26.15 2.25
CA ASP A 355 10.66 -26.91 1.56
C ASP A 355 9.43 -26.06 1.22
N PHE A 356 9.60 -24.74 1.07
CA PHE A 356 8.47 -23.83 0.86
C PHE A 356 7.68 -24.17 -0.41
N LYS A 357 8.33 -24.69 -1.46
CA LYS A 357 7.70 -25.03 -2.74
C LYS A 357 6.75 -26.23 -2.59
N GLU A 358 7.23 -27.29 -1.96
CA GLU A 358 6.47 -28.50 -1.65
C GLU A 358 5.28 -28.18 -0.74
N LYS A 359 5.51 -27.41 0.34
CA LYS A 359 4.44 -26.98 1.25
C LYS A 359 3.39 -26.13 0.54
N THR A 360 3.82 -25.17 -0.26
CA THR A 360 2.90 -24.29 -1.00
C THR A 360 2.07 -25.08 -2.00
N TYR A 361 2.69 -26.00 -2.75
CA TYR A 361 2.01 -26.86 -3.69
C TYR A 361 0.98 -27.77 -3.02
N ARG A 362 1.33 -28.35 -1.86
CA ARG A 362 0.40 -29.16 -1.06
C ARG A 362 -0.81 -28.35 -0.61
N LEU A 363 -0.59 -27.19 0.01
CA LEU A 363 -1.66 -26.32 0.48
C LEU A 363 -2.57 -25.83 -0.66
N TRP A 364 -1.97 -25.51 -1.81
CA TRP A 364 -2.72 -25.18 -3.02
C TRP A 364 -3.55 -26.35 -3.52
N SER A 365 -2.99 -27.56 -3.56
CA SER A 365 -3.71 -28.77 -4.00
C SER A 365 -4.90 -29.10 -3.08
N GLU A 366 -4.74 -28.86 -1.77
CA GLU A 366 -5.78 -29.05 -0.75
C GLU A 366 -6.90 -27.99 -0.82
N LEU A 367 -6.67 -26.85 -1.48
CA LEU A 367 -7.66 -25.78 -1.59
C LEU A 367 -8.97 -26.29 -2.23
N GLY A 368 -8.84 -27.12 -3.27
CA GLY A 368 -9.94 -27.65 -4.06
C GLY A 368 -10.84 -26.56 -4.66
N ALA A 369 -12.07 -26.94 -5.01
CA ALA A 369 -13.09 -25.97 -5.38
C ALA A 369 -13.53 -25.13 -4.16
N PHE A 370 -13.80 -23.85 -4.40
CA PHE A 370 -14.32 -22.93 -3.38
C PHE A 370 -15.24 -21.91 -4.05
N ASP A 371 -16.13 -21.30 -3.26
CA ASP A 371 -17.03 -20.26 -3.75
C ASP A 371 -16.32 -18.90 -3.78
N LYS A 372 -16.12 -18.36 -4.99
CA LYS A 372 -15.52 -17.04 -5.19
C LYS A 372 -16.36 -15.92 -4.57
N GLN A 373 -17.70 -16.05 -4.57
CA GLN A 373 -18.59 -15.05 -3.97
C GLN A 373 -18.47 -15.04 -2.45
N GLU A 374 -18.35 -16.21 -1.81
CA GLU A 374 -18.11 -16.31 -0.36
C GLU A 374 -16.75 -15.70 0.02
N LEU A 375 -15.70 -15.95 -0.78
CA LEU A 375 -14.40 -15.29 -0.61
C LEU A 375 -14.52 -13.77 -0.71
N ARG A 376 -15.22 -13.29 -1.73
CA ARG A 376 -15.42 -11.85 -1.93
C ARG A 376 -16.20 -11.22 -0.78
N GLN A 377 -17.27 -11.83 -0.29
CA GLN A 377 -18.06 -11.28 0.82
C GLN A 377 -17.21 -11.10 2.09
N TRP A 378 -16.39 -12.10 2.42
CA TRP A 378 -15.42 -11.97 3.50
C TRP A 378 -14.40 -10.86 3.24
N ALA A 379 -13.92 -10.74 2.00
CA ALA A 379 -12.98 -9.68 1.63
C ALA A 379 -13.60 -8.28 1.77
N VAL A 380 -14.86 -8.08 1.37
CA VAL A 380 -15.58 -6.79 1.51
C VAL A 380 -15.59 -6.33 2.97
N SER A 381 -15.86 -7.25 3.93
CA SER A 381 -15.93 -6.90 5.35
C SER A 381 -14.61 -6.41 5.97
N ARG A 382 -13.47 -6.62 5.30
CA ARG A 382 -12.11 -6.32 5.81
C ARG A 382 -11.34 -5.33 4.94
N PHE A 383 -11.50 -5.45 3.63
CA PHE A 383 -10.76 -4.72 2.61
C PHE A 383 -11.64 -3.72 1.85
N GLY A 384 -12.96 -3.69 2.07
CA GLY A 384 -13.88 -2.73 1.44
C GLY A 384 -13.73 -1.30 2.00
N LEU A 385 -14.30 -0.33 1.30
CA LEU A 385 -14.23 1.08 1.70
C LEU A 385 -14.98 1.37 3.00
N GLU A 386 -16.16 0.78 3.22
CA GLU A 386 -16.93 1.01 4.45
C GLU A 386 -16.15 0.57 5.70
N ALA A 387 -15.46 -0.58 5.62
CA ALA A 387 -14.64 -1.08 6.72
C ALA A 387 -13.52 -0.08 7.07
N ALA A 388 -12.80 0.41 6.05
CA ALA A 388 -11.75 1.40 6.25
C ALA A 388 -12.29 2.73 6.80
N VAL A 389 -13.39 3.24 6.26
CA VAL A 389 -14.00 4.49 6.75
C VAL A 389 -14.43 4.36 8.21
N SER A 390 -15.02 3.23 8.60
CA SER A 390 -15.37 2.95 9.99
C SER A 390 -14.14 3.01 10.91
N ASP A 391 -13.02 2.42 10.50
CA ASP A 391 -11.79 2.44 11.31
C ASP A 391 -11.19 3.86 11.42
N TYR A 392 -11.21 4.62 10.33
CA TYR A 392 -10.77 6.02 10.34
C TYR A 392 -11.65 6.89 11.25
N LEU A 393 -12.98 6.71 11.21
CA LEU A 393 -13.92 7.46 12.04
C LEU A 393 -13.66 7.26 13.53
N LYS A 394 -13.35 6.03 13.97
CA LYS A 394 -13.03 5.73 15.38
C LYS A 394 -11.87 6.56 15.93
N GLY A 395 -10.87 6.89 15.11
CA GLY A 395 -9.77 7.78 15.51
C GLY A 395 -10.04 9.27 15.30
N LEU A 396 -11.06 9.62 14.53
CA LEU A 396 -11.42 11.01 14.22
C LEU A 396 -12.41 11.60 15.23
N GLU A 397 -13.24 10.75 15.83
CA GLU A 397 -13.96 11.01 17.08
C GLU A 397 -13.00 11.56 18.16
#